data_AF-A0A6A3MEQ2-F1
#
_entry.id   AF-A0A6A3MEQ2-F1
#
_cell.length_a   1.000
_cell.length_b   1.000
_cell.length_c   1.000
_cell.angle_alpha   90.00
_cell.angle_beta   90.00
_cell.angle_gamma   90.00
#
_symmetry.space_group_name_H-M   'P 1'
#
loop_
_entity.id
_entity.type
_entity.pdbx_description
1 polymer ?
#
loop_
_entity_poly.entity_id
_entity_poly.type
_entity_poly.pdbx_seq_one_letter_code
_entity_poly.pdbx_strand_id
1 'polypeptide(L)' 'MFDARSMNQLDENLEAIRYVDKITPEIKARIDAAVDY' A
#
# COMPACT_ATOMS: atom_id res chain seq x y z
N MET A 1 3.72 3.81 11.49
CA MET A 1 5.15 3.50 11.67
C MET A 1 5.62 2.91 10.36
N PHE A 2 6.47 3.60 9.61
CA PHE A 2 7.06 3.04 8.39
C PHE A 2 8.29 2.25 8.84
N ASP A 3 8.21 0.93 8.77
CA ASP A 3 9.39 0.08 8.95
C ASP A 3 10.12 0.05 7.60
N ALA A 4 11.36 0.56 7.59
CA ALA A 4 12.22 0.61 6.42
C ALA A 4 13.65 0.37 6.88
N ARG A 5 14.32 -0.61 6.27
CA ARG A 5 15.72 -0.98 6.58
C ARG A 5 16.73 -0.25 5.70
N SER A 6 16.26 0.56 4.74
CA SER A 6 17.08 1.42 3.89
C SER A 6 16.30 2.66 3.43
N MET A 7 17.02 3.69 2.97
CA MET A 7 16.41 4.91 2.42
C MET A 7 15.52 4.60 1.21
N ASN A 8 15.93 3.68 0.34
CA ASN A 8 15.12 3.30 -0.82
C ASN A 8 13.78 2.69 -0.41
N GLN A 9 13.74 1.86 0.64
CA GLN A 9 12.48 1.31 1.16
C GLN A 9 11.59 2.40 1.76
N LEU A 10 12.19 3.43 2.37
CA LEU A 10 11.44 4.58 2.86
C LEU A 10 10.85 5.37 1.69
N ASP A 11 11.61 5.62 0.63
CA ASP A 11 11.14 6.34 -0.56
C ASP A 11 10.00 5.60 -1.26
N GLU A 12 10.12 4.27 -1.42
CA GLU A 12 9.05 3.41 -1.96
C GLU A 12 7.78 3.47 -1.10
N ASN A 13 7.93 3.38 0.23
CA ASN A 13 6.80 3.50 1.15
C ASN A 13 6.13 4.88 1.06
N LEU A 14 6.91 5.96 0.94
CA LEU A 14 6.40 7.32 0.79
C LEU A 14 5.67 7.51 -0.55
N GLU A 15 6.13 6.88 -1.62
CA GLU A 15 5.42 6.88 -2.89
C GLU A 15 4.09 6.13 -2.79
N ALA A 16 4.07 4.98 -2.12
CA ALA A 16 2.88 4.14 -1.95
C ALA A 16 1.71 4.89 -1.28
N ILE A 17 1.99 5.82 -0.35
CA ILE A 17 0.97 6.66 0.29
C ILE A 17 0.15 7.43 -0.75
N ARG A 18 0.75 7.87 -1.87
CA ARG A 18 0.06 8.63 -2.92
C ARG A 18 -0.97 7.81 -3.69
N TYR A 19 -0.97 6.50 -3.52
CA TYR A 19 -1.91 5.61 -4.19
C TYR A 19 -3.10 5.23 -3.29
N VAL A 20 -3.06 5.55 -1.99
CA VAL A 20 -4.16 5.25 -1.05
C VAL A 20 -5.47 5.88 -1.53
N ASP A 21 -5.43 7.15 -1.96
CA ASP A 21 -6.61 7.87 -2.47
C ASP A 21 -7.13 7.33 -3.82
N LYS A 22 -6.34 6.50 -4.51
CA LYS A 22 -6.72 5.85 -5.78
C LYS A 22 -7.36 4.49 -5.56
N ILE A 23 -7.37 3.96 -4.34
CA ILE A 23 -8.01 2.68 -4.01
C ILE A 23 -9.52 2.90 -3.95
N THR A 24 -10.19 2.61 -5.07
CA THR A 24 -11.66 2.61 -5.13
C THR A 24 -12.25 1.44 -4.34
N PRO A 25 -13.55 1.48 -3.99
CA PRO A 25 -14.21 0.35 -3.33
C PRO A 25 -14.07 -0.98 -4.09
N GLU A 26 -14.10 -0.93 -5.43
CA GLU A 26 -13.91 -2.11 -6.28
C GLU A 26 -12.49 -2.69 -6.15
N ILE A 27 -11.46 -1.83 -6.19
CA ILE A 27 -10.07 -2.26 -6.03
C ILE A 27 -9.87 -2.83 -4.62
N LYS A 28 -10.44 -2.19 -3.59
CA LYS A 28 -10.39 -2.70 -2.23
C LYS A 28 -11.02 -4.09 -2.12
N ALA A 29 -12.20 -4.30 -2.70
CA ALA A 29 -12.88 -5.60 -2.68
C ALA A 29 -12.05 -6.71 -3.35
N ARG A 30 -11.32 -6.39 -4.43
CA ARG A 30 -10.40 -7.34 -5.08
C ARG A 30 -9.19 -7.67 -4.21
N ILE A 31 -8.64 -6.70 -3.48
CA ILE A 31 -7.56 -6.93 -2.53
C ILE A 31 -8.06 -7.81 -1.38
N ASP A 32 -9.19 -7.45 -0.78
CA ASP A 32 -9.78 -8.21 0.34
C ASP A 32 -10.06 -9.67 -0.05
N ALA A 33 -10.50 -9.93 -1.29
CA ALA A 33 -10.73 -11.28 -1.80
C ALA A 33 -9.45 -12.09 -2.08
N ALA A 34 -8.30 -11.41 -2.24
CA ALA A 34 -7.01 -12.04 -2.52
C ALA A 34 -6.19 -12.30 -1.25
N VAL A 35 -6.57 -11.72 -0.12
CA VAL A 35 -5.89 -11.88 1.16
C VAL A 35 -6.64 -12.91 1.99
N ASP A 36 -6.03 -14.07 2.20
CA ASP A 36 -6.42 -14.98 3.28
C ASP A 36 -5.87 -14.42 4.60
N TYR A 37 -6.78 -14.04 5.50
CA TYR A 37 -6.47 -13.56 6.85
C TYR A 37 -6.26 -14.69 7.85
#